data_AF-A0A8T1GYD6-F1
#
_entry.id   AF-A0A8T1GYD6-F1
#
_cell.length_a   1.000
_cell.length_b   1.000
_cell.length_c   1.000
_cell.angle_alpha   90.00
_cell.angle_beta   90.00
_cell.angle_gamma   90.00
#
_symmetry.space_group_name_H-M   'P 1'
#
loop_
_entity.id
_entity.type
_entity.pdbx_description
1 polymer ?
#
loop_
_entity_poly.entity_id
_entity_poly.type
_entity_poly.pdbx_seq_one_letter_code
_entity_poly.pdbx_strand_id
1 'polypeptide(L)'
;MKLYLKPSQHAKQAQFMALTSETWPGMLVQARANYHKQKTLDGPFVVHMFMYAAKEVRQGIRRATSTRIAEAAEAINSYLAERQDVRVGNIARTHWGISHAHQPDDASVTLPESATFRKMQHLDAMSASRHEGDREEGVYCTLT
;
A
#
# COMPACT_ATOMS: atom_id res chain seq x y z
N MET A 1 3.30 18.34 -8.65
CA MET A 1 3.34 17.41 -9.80
C MET A 1 4.50 17.78 -10.70
N LYS A 2 5.46 16.88 -10.92
CA LYS A 2 6.59 17.13 -11.84
C LYS A 2 6.20 16.64 -13.23
N LEU A 3 6.25 17.54 -14.21
CA LEU A 3 5.93 17.29 -15.60
C LEU A 3 7.22 17.14 -16.41
N TYR A 4 7.24 16.20 -17.32
CA TYR A 4 8.40 15.91 -18.15
C TYR A 4 8.01 15.82 -19.62
N LEU A 5 8.87 16.35 -20.49
CA LEU A 5 8.70 16.35 -21.94
C LEU A 5 9.72 15.42 -22.60
N LYS A 6 9.27 14.70 -23.62
CA LYS A 6 10.08 13.82 -24.46
C LYS A 6 10.58 14.61 -25.68
N PRO A 7 11.89 14.94 -25.79
CA PRO A 7 12.39 15.88 -26.79
C PRO A 7 12.45 15.33 -28.23
N SER A 8 12.38 14.00 -28.40
CA SER A 8 12.33 13.35 -29.71
C SER A 8 11.63 11.99 -29.62
N GLN A 9 11.15 11.47 -30.74
CA GLN A 9 10.41 10.20 -30.80
C GLN A 9 11.19 9.02 -30.19
N HIS A 10 12.53 9.04 -30.25
CA HIS A 10 13.40 7.97 -29.76
C HIS A 10 14.17 8.32 -28.47
N ALA A 11 13.89 9.45 -27.82
CA ALA A 11 14.55 9.83 -26.58
C ALA A 11 14.25 8.83 -25.44
N LYS A 12 15.29 8.43 -24.71
CA LYS A 12 15.19 7.58 -23.51
C LYS A 12 14.62 8.39 -22.34
N GLN A 13 14.01 7.74 -21.35
CA GLN A 13 13.41 8.41 -20.19
C GLN A 13 14.43 9.28 -19.41
N ALA A 14 15.69 8.86 -19.32
CA ALA A 14 16.76 9.64 -18.69
C ALA A 14 17.06 10.97 -19.42
N GLN A 15 16.60 11.12 -20.67
CA GLN A 15 16.75 12.31 -21.49
C GLN A 15 15.47 13.17 -21.48
N PHE A 16 14.46 12.79 -20.68
CA PHE A 16 13.28 13.61 -20.53
C PHE A 16 13.63 14.87 -19.76
N MET A 17 13.11 16.00 -20.22
CA MET A 17 13.40 17.29 -19.64
C MET A 17 12.23 17.75 -18.78
N ALA A 18 12.51 18.33 -17.63
CA ALA A 18 11.46 18.90 -16.78
C ALA A 18 10.78 20.07 -17.53
N LEU A 19 9.45 20.00 -17.61
CA LEU A 19 8.63 21.04 -18.20
C LEU A 19 8.37 22.12 -17.13
N THR A 20 9.10 23.22 -17.21
CA THR A 20 8.90 24.41 -16.38
C THR A 20 8.51 25.59 -17.28
N SER A 21 7.99 26.66 -16.68
CA SER A 21 7.69 27.92 -17.39
C SER A 21 8.93 28.51 -18.08
N GLU A 22 10.11 28.26 -17.53
CA GLU A 22 11.40 28.75 -18.05
C GLU A 22 11.93 27.92 -19.22
N THR A 23 11.77 26.59 -19.18
CA THR A 23 12.33 25.69 -20.21
C THR A 23 11.44 25.56 -21.43
N TRP A 24 10.12 25.73 -21.27
CA TRP A 24 9.13 25.51 -22.31
C TRP A 24 9.31 26.37 -23.58
N PRO A 25 9.54 27.70 -23.50
CA PRO A 25 9.68 28.52 -24.71
C PRO A 25 10.88 28.11 -25.57
N GLY A 26 12.02 27.82 -24.95
CA GLY A 26 13.24 27.40 -25.64
C GLY A 26 13.06 26.07 -26.39
N MET A 27 12.30 25.14 -25.81
CA MET A 27 12.00 23.86 -26.46
C MET A 27 11.12 24.01 -27.69
N LEU A 28 10.10 24.88 -27.65
CA LEU A 28 9.26 25.15 -28.81
C LEU A 28 10.06 25.75 -29.98
N VAL A 29 10.98 26.66 -29.68
CA VAL A 29 11.89 27.24 -30.68
C VAL A 29 12.75 26.15 -31.32
N GLN A 30 13.31 25.24 -30.52
CA GLN A 30 14.13 24.14 -31.02
C GLN A 30 13.32 23.14 -31.86
N ALA A 31 12.13 22.75 -31.41
CA ALA A 31 11.25 21.85 -32.15
C ALA A 31 10.84 22.45 -33.50
N ARG A 32 10.51 23.74 -33.52
CA ARG A 32 10.17 24.48 -34.75
C ARG A 32 11.37 24.56 -35.69
N ALA A 33 12.57 24.85 -35.18
CA ALA A 33 13.79 24.88 -35.99
C ALA A 33 14.11 23.52 -36.60
N ASN A 34 13.87 22.42 -35.87
CA ASN A 34 14.07 21.06 -36.38
C ASN A 34 13.07 20.69 -37.47
N TYR A 35 11.81 21.09 -37.32
CA TYR A 35 10.77 20.88 -38.33
C TYR A 35 11.12 21.57 -39.66
N HIS A 36 11.62 22.82 -39.64
CA HIS A 36 12.03 23.53 -40.86
C HIS A 36 13.25 22.91 -41.57
N LYS A 37 14.01 22.04 -40.90
CA LYS A 37 15.15 21.33 -41.51
C LYS A 37 14.71 20.09 -42.30
N GLN A 38 13.47 19.66 -42.17
CA GLN A 38 12.99 18.46 -42.87
C GLN A 38 12.60 18.81 -44.32
N LYS A 39 13.12 18.03 -45.28
CA LYS A 39 12.90 18.25 -46.72
C LYS A 39 11.79 17.38 -47.32
N THR A 40 11.29 16.40 -46.57
CA THR A 40 10.45 15.29 -47.07
C THR A 40 9.09 15.19 -46.40
N LEU A 41 8.80 16.05 -45.42
CA LEU A 41 7.54 16.05 -44.67
C LEU A 41 6.73 17.28 -45.09
N ASP A 42 5.61 17.03 -45.76
CA ASP A 42 4.66 18.05 -46.19
C ASP A 42 3.41 17.93 -45.32
N GLY A 43 3.20 18.88 -44.41
CA GLY A 43 2.13 18.85 -43.42
C GLY A 43 2.42 19.76 -42.23
N PRO A 44 1.41 20.19 -41.46
CA PRO A 44 1.54 21.23 -40.43
C PRO A 44 2.52 20.86 -39.30
N PHE A 45 3.11 21.87 -38.67
CA PHE A 45 3.90 21.69 -37.45
C PHE A 45 2.99 21.28 -36.28
N VAL A 46 3.05 20.02 -35.88
CA VAL A 46 2.27 19.45 -34.76
C VAL A 46 3.22 18.98 -33.66
N VAL A 47 2.97 19.41 -32.43
CA VAL A 47 3.70 18.98 -31.24
C VAL A 47 2.80 18.06 -30.42
N HIS A 48 3.16 16.78 -30.33
CA HIS A 48 2.51 15.84 -29.43
C HIS A 48 3.16 15.91 -28.04
N MET A 49 2.41 16.39 -27.05
CA MET A 49 2.87 16.44 -25.66
C MET A 49 2.49 15.15 -24.93
N PHE A 50 3.48 14.35 -24.58
CA PHE A 50 3.30 13.20 -23.69
C PHE A 50 3.66 13.60 -22.27
N MET A 51 2.67 13.62 -21.39
CA MET A 51 2.84 14.02 -20.00
C MET A 51 3.04 12.80 -19.11
N TYR A 52 4.16 12.74 -18.40
CA TYR A 52 4.42 11.72 -17.39
C TYR A 52 4.35 12.38 -16.01
N ALA A 53 3.32 12.07 -15.24
CA ALA A 53 3.32 12.39 -13.82
C ALA A 53 4.28 11.41 -13.12
N ALA A 54 5.23 11.93 -12.34
CA ALA A 54 5.95 11.09 -11.39
C ALA A 54 4.89 10.38 -10.52
N LYS A 55 4.93 9.05 -10.51
CA LYS A 55 4.09 8.27 -9.61
C LYS A 55 4.45 8.75 -8.20
N GLU A 56 3.49 9.34 -7.48
CA GLU A 56 3.62 9.43 -6.03
C GLU A 56 4.01 8.03 -5.57
N VAL A 57 5.05 7.93 -4.75
CA VAL A 57 5.44 6.67 -4.14
C VAL A 57 4.25 6.25 -3.28
N ARG A 58 3.28 5.56 -3.90
CA ARG A 58 2.42 4.63 -3.18
C ARG A 58 3.43 3.70 -2.57
N GLN A 59 3.70 3.88 -1.29
CA GLN A 59 4.59 3.02 -0.56
C GLN A 59 4.12 1.61 -0.90
N GLY A 60 4.93 0.86 -1.65
CA GLY A 60 4.53 -0.45 -2.14
C GLY A 60 4.12 -1.31 -0.94
N ILE A 61 3.34 -2.37 -1.17
CA ILE A 61 2.97 -3.32 -0.13
C ILE A 61 4.26 -3.73 0.60
N ARG A 62 4.46 -3.20 1.81
CA ARG A 62 5.68 -3.42 2.57
C ARG A 62 5.66 -4.85 3.07
N ARG A 63 6.81 -5.46 3.32
CA ARG A 63 6.85 -6.83 3.86
C ARG A 63 6.50 -6.82 5.36
N ALA A 64 5.67 -7.76 5.80
CA ALA A 64 5.47 -8.06 7.21
C ALA A 64 6.66 -8.90 7.71
N THR A 65 7.77 -8.24 8.06
CA THR A 65 8.92 -8.90 8.71
C THR A 65 8.61 -9.17 10.18
N SER A 66 9.34 -10.07 10.81
CA SER A 66 9.18 -10.39 12.23
C SER A 66 9.25 -9.14 13.12
N THR A 67 10.22 -8.27 12.88
CA THR A 67 10.38 -6.99 13.60
C THR A 67 9.13 -6.11 13.46
N ARG A 68 8.60 -5.94 12.25
CA ARG A 68 7.43 -5.09 12.02
C ARG A 68 6.14 -5.68 12.55
N ILE A 69 6.02 -7.02 12.58
CA ILE A 69 4.90 -7.69 13.24
C ILE A 69 4.97 -7.46 14.75
N ALA A 70 6.18 -7.47 15.35
CA ALA A 70 6.36 -7.19 16.76
C ALA A 70 6.01 -5.72 17.11
N GLU A 71 6.51 -4.77 16.32
CA GLU A 71 6.15 -3.35 16.45
C GLU A 71 4.64 -3.12 16.29
N ALA A 72 4.02 -3.76 15.28
CA ALA A 72 2.58 -3.70 15.08
C ALA A 72 1.80 -4.31 16.26
N ALA A 73 2.28 -5.43 16.82
CA ALA A 73 1.66 -6.05 17.99
C ALA A 73 1.74 -5.15 19.23
N GLU A 74 2.86 -4.46 19.44
CA GLU A 74 3.01 -3.48 20.52
C GLU A 74 2.03 -2.32 20.35
N ALA A 75 1.97 -1.73 19.15
CA ALA A 75 1.04 -0.64 18.85
C ALA A 75 -0.44 -1.06 19.02
N ILE A 76 -0.79 -2.29 18.63
CA ILE A 76 -2.13 -2.87 18.84
C ILE A 76 -2.41 -3.08 20.33
N ASN A 77 -1.44 -3.53 21.11
CA ASN A 77 -1.61 -3.71 22.56
C ASN A 77 -1.85 -2.37 23.26
N SER A 78 -1.09 -1.32 22.89
CA SER A 78 -1.34 0.04 23.39
C SER A 78 -2.76 0.52 23.04
N TYR A 79 -3.18 0.34 21.79
CA TYR A 79 -4.54 0.69 21.35
C TYR A 79 -5.64 -0.05 22.14
N LEU A 80 -5.45 -1.34 22.43
CA LEU A 80 -6.41 -2.13 23.20
C LEU A 80 -6.39 -1.79 24.70
N ALA A 81 -5.25 -1.38 25.25
CA ALA A 81 -5.17 -0.94 26.64
C ALA A 81 -6.01 0.34 26.88
N GLU A 82 -6.07 1.22 25.89
CA GLU A 82 -6.91 2.43 25.92
C GLU A 82 -8.41 2.14 25.72
N ARG A 83 -8.77 0.97 25.16
CA ARG A 83 -10.15 0.60 24.78
C ARG A 83 -10.60 -0.68 25.44
N GLN A 84 -11.08 -0.56 26.68
CA GLN A 84 -11.57 -1.71 27.47
C GLN A 84 -12.85 -2.35 26.89
N ASP A 85 -13.56 -1.66 26.02
CA ASP A 85 -14.75 -2.15 25.31
C ASP A 85 -14.42 -3.14 24.18
N VAL A 86 -13.18 -3.12 23.68
CA VAL A 86 -12.77 -3.94 22.54
C VAL A 86 -12.01 -5.18 23.03
N ARG A 87 -12.62 -6.36 22.85
CA ARG A 87 -11.96 -7.65 23.08
C ARG A 87 -11.67 -8.33 21.76
N VAL A 88 -10.39 -8.65 21.53
CA VAL A 88 -9.91 -9.37 20.34
C VAL A 88 -9.13 -10.58 20.79
N GLY A 89 -9.52 -11.77 20.30
CA GLY A 89 -8.82 -13.02 20.60
C GLY A 89 -7.49 -13.15 19.85
N ASN A 90 -6.74 -14.22 20.15
CA ASN A 90 -5.37 -14.38 19.66
C ASN A 90 -5.28 -14.59 18.14
N ILE A 91 -6.24 -15.28 17.53
CA ILE A 91 -6.25 -15.53 16.07
C ILE A 91 -6.47 -14.21 15.34
N ALA A 92 -7.50 -13.46 15.73
CA ALA A 92 -7.81 -12.16 15.15
C ALA A 92 -6.68 -11.14 15.40
N ARG A 93 -6.08 -11.14 16.60
CA ARG A 93 -4.95 -10.25 16.94
C ARG A 93 -3.71 -10.56 16.09
N THR A 94 -3.40 -11.83 15.86
CA THR A 94 -2.25 -12.23 15.02
C THR A 94 -2.41 -11.75 13.59
N HIS A 95 -3.58 -11.96 13.00
CA HIS A 95 -3.87 -11.46 11.65
C HIS A 95 -3.85 -9.94 11.57
N TRP A 96 -4.37 -9.26 12.60
CA TRP A 96 -4.31 -7.81 12.68
C TRP A 96 -2.88 -7.31 12.71
N GLY A 97 -2.00 -7.89 13.54
CA GLY A 97 -0.57 -7.56 13.57
C GLY A 97 0.10 -7.72 12.20
N ILE A 98 -0.16 -8.83 11.49
CA ILE A 98 0.37 -9.06 10.13
C ILE A 98 -0.16 -7.99 9.16
N SER A 99 -1.47 -7.74 9.17
CA SER A 99 -2.11 -6.77 8.28
C SER A 99 -1.61 -5.35 8.53
N HIS A 100 -1.42 -4.99 9.80
CA HIS A 100 -0.90 -3.69 10.21
C HIS A 100 0.60 -3.55 9.87
N ALA A 101 1.39 -4.62 9.97
CA ALA A 101 2.80 -4.61 9.56
C ALA A 101 2.99 -4.35 8.05
N HIS A 102 1.96 -4.52 7.22
CA HIS A 102 1.99 -4.13 5.81
C HIS A 102 1.77 -2.62 5.58
N GLN A 103 1.22 -1.91 6.57
CA GLN A 103 0.93 -0.48 6.51
C GLN A 103 2.21 0.36 6.60
N PRO A 104 2.16 1.63 6.16
CA PRO A 104 3.26 2.57 6.36
C PRO A 104 3.40 2.92 7.86
N ASP A 105 4.56 3.43 8.27
CA ASP A 105 4.88 3.63 9.71
C ASP A 105 4.06 4.75 10.37
N ASP A 106 3.47 5.63 9.55
CA ASP A 106 2.56 6.71 9.95
C ASP A 106 1.09 6.27 9.99
N ALA A 107 0.79 5.01 9.68
CA ALA A 107 -0.57 4.49 9.75
C ALA A 107 -1.04 4.39 11.21
N SER A 108 -2.17 5.03 11.51
CA SER A 108 -2.84 4.90 12.80
C SER A 108 -3.39 3.49 12.98
N VAL A 109 -3.21 2.92 14.17
CA VAL A 109 -3.86 1.66 14.56
C VAL A 109 -5.37 1.88 14.68
N THR A 110 -6.15 1.16 13.87
CA THR A 110 -7.61 1.14 13.94
C THR A 110 -8.12 -0.28 13.94
N LEU A 111 -9.26 -0.51 14.60
CA LEU A 111 -9.91 -1.82 14.59
C LEU A 111 -10.27 -2.23 13.14
N PRO A 112 -9.84 -3.39 12.64
CA PRO A 112 -10.14 -3.80 11.28
C PRO A 112 -11.62 -4.14 11.08
N GLU A 113 -12.21 -3.70 9.97
CA GLU A 113 -13.60 -4.02 9.61
C GLU A 113 -13.72 -5.15 8.57
N SER A 114 -12.60 -5.73 8.14
CA SER A 114 -12.56 -6.70 7.04
C SER A 114 -13.32 -7.99 7.38
N ALA A 115 -13.91 -8.61 6.35
CA ALA A 115 -14.63 -9.87 6.49
C ALA A 115 -13.74 -10.99 7.09
N THR A 116 -12.46 -11.02 6.70
CA THR A 116 -11.47 -11.97 7.23
C THR A 116 -11.25 -11.78 8.72
N PHE A 117 -11.14 -10.52 9.18
CA PHE A 117 -10.97 -10.22 10.61
C PHE A 117 -12.19 -10.64 11.43
N ARG A 118 -13.42 -10.41 10.92
CA ARG A 118 -14.65 -10.90 11.55
C ARG A 118 -14.68 -12.43 11.64
N LYS A 119 -14.27 -13.13 10.58
CA LYS A 119 -14.15 -14.59 10.58
C LYS A 119 -13.16 -15.09 11.63
N MET A 120 -12.04 -14.40 11.82
CA MET A 120 -11.04 -14.76 12.83
C MET A 120 -11.55 -14.53 14.25
N GLN A 121 -12.29 -13.44 14.49
CA GLN A 121 -12.96 -13.24 15.79
C GLN A 121 -13.99 -14.34 16.07
N HIS A 122 -14.71 -14.81 15.05
CA HIS A 122 -15.60 -15.95 15.19
C HIS A 122 -14.84 -17.26 15.53
N LEU A 123 -13.67 -17.48 14.92
CA LEU A 123 -12.79 -18.60 15.30
C LEU A 123 -12.31 -18.50 16.74
N ASP A 124 -11.90 -17.31 17.19
CA ASP A 124 -11.52 -17.06 18.58
C ASP A 124 -12.68 -17.37 19.55
N ALA A 125 -13.90 -16.96 19.21
CA ALA A 125 -15.09 -17.24 20.02
C ALA A 125 -15.37 -18.76 20.13
N MET A 126 -15.29 -19.49 19.01
CA MET A 126 -15.46 -20.95 19.01
C MET A 126 -14.34 -21.68 19.78
N SER A 127 -13.11 -21.17 19.72
CA SER A 127 -11.99 -21.72 20.48
C SER A 127 -12.16 -21.49 21.99
N ALA A 128 -12.68 -20.32 22.39
CA ALA A 128 -12.97 -20.02 23.79
C ALA A 128 -14.07 -20.93 24.35
N SER A 129 -15.17 -21.15 23.61
CA SER A 129 -16.28 -22.00 24.06
C SER A 129 -15.89 -23.47 24.18
N ARG A 130 -15.00 -23.97 23.32
CA ARG A 130 -14.49 -25.35 23.41
C ARG A 130 -13.63 -25.59 24.65
N HIS A 131 -12.86 -24.58 25.08
CA HIS A 131 -12.00 -24.70 26.26
C HIS A 131 -12.78 -24.62 27.58
N GLU A 132 -14.01 -24.10 27.54
CA GLU A 132 -14.90 -24.01 28.70
C GLU A 132 -15.65 -25.33 28.98
N GLY A 133 -15.98 -26.11 27.93
CA GLY A 133 -16.65 -27.41 28.06
C GLY A 133 -15.77 -28.57 28.52
N ASP A 134 -14.45 -28.43 28.51
CA ASP A 134 -13.49 -29.50 28.87
C ASP A 134 -13.18 -29.54 30.39
N ARG A 135 -13.81 -28.66 31.18
CA ARG A 135 -13.66 -28.61 32.66
C ARG A 135 -14.70 -29.42 33.42
N GLU A 136 -15.71 -29.97 32.75
CA GLU A 136 -16.75 -30.81 33.36
C GLU A 136 -16.90 -32.16 32.65
N GLU A 137 -15.83 -32.97 32.59
CA GLU A 137 -15.99 -34.42 32.32
C GLU A 137 -14.93 -35.23 33.09
N GLY A 138 -15.02 -35.14 34.42
CA GLY A 138 -14.45 -36.15 35.30
C GLY A 138 -15.52 -37.17 35.66
N VAL A 139 -15.39 -38.41 35.18
CA VAL A 139 -15.53 -39.70 35.90
C VAL A 139 -15.34 -40.80 34.84
N TYR A 140 -14.14 -41.40 34.81
CA TYR A 140 -13.96 -42.67 34.12
C TYR A 140 -14.59 -43.77 34.99
N CYS A 141 -15.78 -44.25 34.63
CA CYS A 141 -16.33 -45.48 35.21
C CYS A 141 -15.53 -46.68 34.67
N THR A 142 -14.71 -47.27 35.52
CA THR A 142 -14.13 -48.61 35.32
C THR A 142 -15.23 -49.66 35.45
N LEU A 143 -15.44 -50.48 34.43
CA LEU A 143 -16.30 -51.67 34.50
C LEU A 143 -15.46 -52.86 35.00
N THR A 144 -15.84 -53.40 36.17
CA THR A 144 -15.49 -54.74 36.66
C THR A 144 -16.40 -55.80 36.05
#